data_AF-A0A931QFC1-F1
#
_entry.id   AF-A0A931QFC1-F1
#
_cell.length_a   1.000
_cell.length_b   1.000
_cell.length_c   1.000
_cell.angle_alpha   90.00
_cell.angle_beta   90.00
_cell.angle_gamma   90.00
#
_symmetry.space_group_name_H-M   'P 1'
#
loop_
_entity.id
_entity.type
_entity.pdbx_description
1 polymer ?
#
loop_
_entity_poly.entity_id
_entity_poly.type
_entity_poly.pdbx_seq_one_letter_code
_entity_poly.pdbx_strand_id
1 'polypeptide(L)'
;MPLIALLWANIHESFLLLFLLEGAALVFGKGNRKTLTLVIAFTFLASLVTPYGMALWKSLSAYALSPLTWDVSSEWLPPANLGWQMNIFFAWVLLLTLFASLSPRRPSKLEWVWLLGLLWMSFSGLRYVIWGLIIMAAFTANLLA
;
A
#
# COMPACT_ATOMS: atom_id res chain seq x y z
N MET A 1 -10.30 10.83 0.17
CA MET A 1 -10.01 9.66 -0.66
C MET A 1 -10.73 9.66 -2.00
N PRO A 2 -12.04 9.96 -2.13
CA PRO A 2 -12.72 9.90 -3.43
C PRO A 2 -12.10 10.80 -4.51
N LEU A 3 -11.70 12.04 -4.16
CA LEU A 3 -10.99 12.93 -5.10
C LEU A 3 -9.63 12.38 -5.52
N ILE A 4 -8.94 11.68 -4.61
CA ILE A 4 -7.67 11.02 -4.91
C ILE A 4 -7.93 9.83 -5.84
N ALA A 5 -8.98 9.04 -5.61
CA ALA A 5 -9.35 7.94 -6.50
C ALA A 5 -9.71 8.42 -7.90
N LEU A 6 -10.46 9.52 -8.01
CA LEU A 6 -10.81 10.15 -9.29
C LEU A 6 -9.55 10.48 -10.10
N LEU A 7 -8.56 11.11 -9.47
CA LEU A 7 -7.30 11.45 -10.15
C LEU A 7 -6.47 10.19 -10.43
N TRP A 8 -6.26 9.36 -9.41
CA TRP A 8 -5.31 8.26 -9.44
C TRP A 8 -5.75 7.16 -10.40
N ALA A 9 -7.04 6.79 -10.44
CA ALA A 9 -7.54 5.78 -11.37
C ALA A 9 -7.34 6.17 -12.86
N ASN A 10 -7.18 7.47 -13.15
CA ASN A 10 -6.87 7.96 -14.49
C ASN A 10 -5.36 8.04 -14.79
N ILE A 11 -4.50 7.90 -13.79
CA ILE A 11 -3.03 8.05 -13.93
C ILE A 11 -2.32 6.71 -13.76
N HIS A 12 -2.73 5.88 -12.80
CA HIS A 12 -1.98 4.70 -12.41
C HIS A 12 -2.86 3.63 -11.76
N GLU A 13 -2.62 2.37 -12.08
CA GLU A 13 -3.41 1.21 -11.65
C GLU A 13 -3.30 0.88 -10.15
N SER A 14 -2.31 1.44 -9.45
CA SER A 14 -2.13 1.24 -8.00
C SER A 14 -3.16 1.96 -7.13
N PHE A 15 -4.20 2.58 -7.71
CA PHE A 15 -5.30 3.19 -6.94
C PHE A 15 -6.02 2.15 -6.05
N LEU A 16 -5.87 0.85 -6.33
CA LEU A 16 -6.31 -0.25 -5.45
C LEU A 16 -5.78 -0.12 -4.01
N LEU A 17 -4.63 0.52 -3.83
CA LEU A 17 -4.05 0.78 -2.52
C LEU A 17 -4.98 1.63 -1.64
N LEU A 18 -5.80 2.51 -2.23
CA LEU A 18 -6.78 3.30 -1.48
C LEU A 18 -7.76 2.38 -0.74
N PHE A 19 -8.25 1.33 -1.39
CA PHE A 19 -9.18 0.37 -0.76
C PHE A 19 -8.49 -0.49 0.29
N LEU A 20 -7.21 -0.82 0.13
CA LEU A 20 -6.43 -1.51 1.17
C LEU A 20 -6.31 -0.63 2.43
N LEU A 21 -5.98 0.66 2.25
CA LEU A 21 -5.85 1.60 3.35
C LEU A 21 -7.19 1.86 4.05
N GLU A 22 -8.24 2.15 3.27
CA GLU A 22 -9.59 2.40 3.79
C GLU A 22 -10.20 1.15 4.43
N GLY A 23 -10.01 -0.03 3.83
CA GLY A 23 -10.48 -1.31 4.35
C GLY A 23 -9.83 -1.65 5.70
N ALA A 24 -8.50 -1.48 5.79
CA ALA A 24 -7.81 -1.62 7.08
C ALA A 24 -8.33 -0.61 8.11
N ALA A 25 -8.55 0.65 7.72
CA ALA A 25 -9.14 1.66 8.61
C ALA A 25 -10.57 1.30 9.05
N LEU A 26 -11.37 0.64 8.20
CA LEU A 26 -12.73 0.22 8.52
C LEU A 26 -12.75 -0.88 9.59
N VAL A 27 -11.80 -1.81 9.50
CA VAL A 27 -11.70 -2.95 10.41
C VAL A 27 -11.00 -2.56 11.72
N PHE A 28 -9.85 -1.89 11.64
CA PHE A 28 -8.95 -1.67 12.77
C PHE A 28 -8.91 -0.22 13.28
N GLY A 29 -9.51 0.72 12.55
CA GLY A 29 -9.58 2.12 12.94
C GLY A 29 -10.63 2.38 14.01
N LYS A 30 -10.49 3.54 14.68
CA LYS A 30 -11.40 4.00 15.74
C LYS A 30 -12.48 4.98 15.24
N GLY A 31 -12.54 5.23 13.94
CA GLY A 31 -13.42 6.23 13.34
C GLY A 31 -14.88 5.78 13.17
N ASN A 32 -15.72 6.70 12.67
CA ASN A 32 -17.12 6.39 12.35
C ASN A 32 -17.20 5.42 11.16
N ARG A 33 -17.58 4.16 11.44
CA ARG A 33 -17.68 3.10 10.44
C ARG A 33 -18.68 3.42 9.33
N LYS A 34 -19.82 4.04 9.65
CA LYS A 34 -20.82 4.42 8.63
C LYS A 34 -20.24 5.43 7.64
N THR A 35 -19.60 6.47 8.17
CA THR A 35 -18.91 7.47 7.34
C THR A 35 -17.83 6.83 6.50
N LEU A 36 -17.02 5.94 7.07
CA LEU A 36 -15.94 5.30 6.33
C LEU A 36 -16.45 4.33 5.25
N THR A 37 -17.54 3.60 5.50
CA THR A 37 -18.20 2.80 4.46
C THR A 37 -18.72 3.67 3.32
N LEU A 38 -19.31 4.83 3.62
CA LEU A 38 -19.72 5.78 2.59
C LEU A 38 -18.52 6.32 1.80
N VAL A 39 -17.41 6.63 2.49
CA VAL A 39 -16.18 7.08 1.83
C VAL A 39 -15.67 5.99 0.88
N ILE A 40 -15.61 4.73 1.30
CA ILE A 40 -15.21 3.60 0.43
C ILE A 40 -16.13 3.48 -0.79
N ALA A 41 -17.45 3.60 -0.59
CA ALA A 41 -18.40 3.56 -1.69
C ALA A 41 -18.18 4.70 -2.69
N PHE A 42 -17.95 5.92 -2.20
CA PHE A 42 -17.63 7.07 -3.07
C PHE A 42 -16.24 6.95 -3.72
N THR A 43 -15.26 6.36 -3.05
CA THR A 43 -13.94 6.04 -3.61
C THR A 43 -14.09 5.05 -4.77
N PHE A 44 -14.95 4.03 -4.63
CA PHE A 44 -15.28 3.10 -5.71
C PHE A 44 -15.97 3.80 -6.88
N LEU A 45 -17.02 4.59 -6.62
CA LEU A 45 -17.70 5.33 -7.69
C LEU A 45 -16.76 6.30 -8.41
N ALA A 46 -15.86 6.98 -7.67
CA ALA A 46 -14.88 7.88 -8.24
C ALA A 46 -13.86 7.15 -9.14
N SER A 47 -13.45 5.93 -8.79
CA SER A 47 -12.52 5.16 -9.64
C SER A 47 -13.16 4.65 -10.95
N LEU A 48 -14.48 4.72 -11.08
CA LEU A 48 -15.21 4.44 -12.33
C LEU A 48 -15.25 5.64 -13.28
N VAL A 49 -14.89 6.83 -12.81
CA VAL A 49 -14.83 8.04 -13.64
C VAL A 49 -13.49 8.04 -14.39
N THR A 50 -13.37 7.12 -15.34
CA THR A 50 -12.25 6.98 -16.26
C THR A 50 -12.80 6.69 -17.66
N PRO A 51 -12.01 6.86 -18.74
CA PRO A 51 -12.44 6.47 -20.09
C PRO A 51 -12.84 4.99 -20.21
N TYR A 52 -12.38 4.15 -19.28
CA TYR A 52 -12.58 2.70 -19.29
C TYR A 52 -13.69 2.23 -18.34
N GLY A 53 -14.08 3.04 -17.36
CA GLY A 53 -15.13 2.70 -16.38
C GLY A 53 -14.92 1.33 -15.73
N MET A 54 -15.94 0.46 -15.79
CA MET A 54 -15.88 -0.89 -15.24
C MET A 54 -14.86 -1.81 -15.95
N ALA A 55 -14.48 -1.52 -17.19
CA ALA A 55 -13.48 -2.32 -17.90
C ALA A 55 -12.10 -2.25 -17.23
N LEU A 56 -11.78 -1.13 -16.57
CA LEU A 56 -10.57 -0.98 -15.77
C LEU A 56 -10.51 -2.02 -14.65
N TRP A 57 -11.60 -2.17 -13.89
CA TRP A 57 -11.70 -3.15 -12.81
C TRP A 57 -11.60 -4.60 -13.32
N LYS A 58 -12.22 -4.89 -14.47
CA LYS A 58 -12.10 -6.20 -15.11
C LYS A 58 -10.65 -6.49 -15.51
N SER A 59 -9.97 -5.52 -16.11
CA SER A 59 -8.57 -5.64 -16.51
C SER A 59 -7.65 -5.84 -15.29
N LEU A 60 -7.84 -5.07 -14.23
CA LEU A 60 -7.11 -5.23 -12.97
C LEU A 60 -7.27 -6.63 -12.37
N SER A 61 -8.50 -7.16 -12.35
CA SER A 61 -8.72 -8.52 -11.85
C SER A 61 -8.01 -9.58 -12.70
N ALA A 62 -7.91 -9.36 -14.02
CA ALA A 62 -7.20 -10.26 -14.91
C ALA A 62 -5.68 -10.21 -14.66
N TYR A 63 -5.10 -9.02 -14.48
CA TYR A 63 -3.67 -8.89 -14.17
C TYR A 63 -3.30 -9.39 -12.77
N ALA A 64 -4.11 -9.07 -11.76
CA ALA A 64 -3.86 -9.45 -10.38
C ALA A 64 -3.98 -10.97 -10.14
N LEU A 65 -4.70 -11.70 -11.00
CA LEU A 65 -4.95 -13.13 -10.86
C LEU A 65 -4.27 -13.97 -11.96
N SER A 66 -3.39 -13.37 -12.77
CA SER A 66 -2.71 -14.03 -13.89
C SER A 66 -1.28 -14.42 -13.49
N PRO A 67 -0.98 -15.73 -13.31
CA PRO A 67 0.38 -16.20 -13.02
C PRO A 67 1.38 -15.84 -14.13
N LEU A 68 0.92 -15.83 -15.38
CA LEU A 68 1.73 -15.48 -16.56
C LEU A 68 2.31 -14.07 -16.48
N THR A 69 1.66 -13.15 -15.78
CA THR A 69 2.13 -11.76 -15.66
C THR A 69 3.31 -11.65 -14.69
N TRP A 70 3.37 -12.54 -13.70
CA TRP A 70 4.40 -12.53 -12.65
C TRP A 70 5.71 -13.17 -13.11
N ASP A 71 5.64 -14.16 -13.98
CA ASP A 71 6.82 -14.92 -14.43
C ASP A 71 7.61 -14.23 -15.55
N VAL A 72 7.01 -13.27 -16.25
CA VAL A 72 7.59 -12.67 -17.47
C VAL A 72 8.23 -11.29 -17.22
N SER A 73 7.83 -10.57 -16.17
CA SER A 73 8.35 -9.22 -15.89
C SER A 73 9.09 -9.17 -14.56
N SER A 74 10.33 -8.66 -14.60
CA SER A 74 11.20 -8.57 -13.43
C SER A 74 10.66 -7.65 -12.33
N GLU A 75 9.74 -6.73 -12.65
CA GLU A 75 9.13 -5.82 -11.67
C GLU A 75 8.26 -6.56 -10.63
N TRP A 76 7.83 -7.79 -10.95
CA TRP A 76 7.03 -8.65 -10.07
C TRP A 76 7.86 -9.59 -9.22
N LEU A 77 9.16 -9.70 -9.50
CA LEU A 77 10.06 -10.52 -8.69
C LEU A 77 10.27 -9.86 -7.32
N PRO A 78 10.40 -10.67 -6.25
CA PRO A 78 10.72 -10.15 -4.94
C PRO A 78 12.06 -9.41 -4.96
N PRO A 79 12.21 -8.34 -4.16
CA PRO A 79 13.48 -7.62 -4.08
C PRO A 79 14.58 -8.55 -3.56
N ALA A 80 15.72 -8.54 -4.25
CA ALA A 80 16.96 -9.14 -3.76
C ALA A 80 17.85 -8.06 -3.16
N ASN A 81 18.68 -8.43 -2.18
CA ASN A 81 19.65 -7.53 -1.57
C ASN A 81 20.87 -7.31 -2.50
N LEU A 82 20.62 -6.69 -3.65
CA LEU A 82 21.59 -6.44 -4.73
C LEU A 82 21.68 -4.93 -5.00
N GLY A 83 22.90 -4.40 -4.97
CA GLY A 83 23.15 -2.97 -5.17
C GLY A 83 22.88 -2.13 -3.91
N TRP A 84 23.40 -0.91 -3.91
CA TRP A 84 23.38 -0.05 -2.72
C TRP A 84 21.98 0.40 -2.34
N GLN A 85 21.07 0.60 -3.31
CA GLN A 85 19.70 1.02 -3.06
C GLN A 85 18.93 -0.04 -2.25
N MET A 86 19.06 -1.31 -2.64
CA MET A 86 18.40 -2.41 -1.91
C MET A 86 19.07 -2.64 -0.56
N ASN A 87 20.40 -2.52 -0.46
CA ASN A 87 21.08 -2.58 0.83
C ASN A 87 20.51 -1.56 1.83
N ILE A 88 20.25 -0.32 1.39
CA ILE A 88 19.61 0.70 2.23
C ILE A 88 18.18 0.30 2.61
N PHE A 89 17.38 -0.19 1.65
CA PHE A 89 16.01 -0.63 1.93
C PHE A 89 15.98 -1.74 3.01
N PHE A 90 16.76 -2.80 2.83
CA PHE A 90 16.83 -3.90 3.80
C PHE A 90 17.39 -3.45 5.16
N ALA A 91 18.43 -2.61 5.17
CA ALA A 91 18.96 -2.04 6.41
C ALA A 91 17.90 -1.20 7.14
N TRP A 92 17.11 -0.40 6.41
CA TRP A 92 16.04 0.40 7.00
C TRP A 92 14.94 -0.48 7.61
N VAL A 93 14.52 -1.56 6.93
CA VAL A 93 13.55 -2.51 7.52
C VAL A 93 14.06 -3.08 8.85
N LEU A 94 15.35 -3.46 8.92
CA LEU A 94 15.95 -3.94 10.17
C LEU A 94 15.98 -2.85 11.24
N LEU A 95 16.41 -1.64 10.89
CA LEU A 95 16.44 -0.50 11.81
C LEU A 95 15.04 -0.13 12.34
N LEU A 96 13.99 -0.36 11.56
CA LEU A 96 12.62 -0.09 12.00
C LEU A 96 12.22 -0.93 13.21
N THR A 97 12.71 -2.17 13.32
CA THR A 97 12.50 -3.00 14.52
C THR A 97 13.21 -2.43 15.75
N LEU A 98 14.41 -1.88 15.56
CA LEU A 98 15.16 -1.21 16.62
C LEU A 98 14.46 0.08 17.06
N PHE A 99 14.03 0.91 16.11
CA PHE A 99 13.30 2.14 16.42
C PHE A 99 11.97 1.84 17.13
N ALA A 100 11.24 0.81 16.71
CA ALA A 100 9.99 0.43 17.37
C ALA A 100 10.20 -0.13 18.79
N SER A 101 11.35 -0.77 19.07
CA SER A 101 11.64 -1.30 20.41
C SER A 101 12.09 -0.21 21.39
N LEU A 102 12.87 0.75 20.90
CA LEU A 102 13.40 1.86 21.70
C LEU A 102 12.42 3.03 21.85
N SER A 103 11.46 3.18 20.93
CA SER A 103 10.51 4.30 20.97
C SER A 103 9.53 4.16 22.14
N PRO A 104 9.26 5.25 22.89
CA PRO A 104 8.20 5.29 23.90
C PRO A 104 6.80 5.21 23.26
N ARG A 105 6.66 5.60 21.98
CA ARG A 105 5.40 5.50 21.24
C ARG A 105 5.15 4.05 20.85
N ARG A 106 3.95 3.55 21.16
CA ARG A 106 3.48 2.23 20.72
C ARG A 106 2.52 2.37 19.53
N PRO A 107 2.83 1.78 18.36
CA PRO A 107 1.93 1.80 17.23
C PRO A 107 0.61 1.07 17.55
N SER A 108 -0.49 1.64 17.08
CA SER A 108 -1.83 1.06 17.14
C SER A 108 -1.97 -0.14 16.20
N LYS A 109 -3.04 -0.92 16.38
CA LYS A 109 -3.34 -2.07 15.52
C LYS A 109 -3.44 -1.69 14.04
N LEU A 110 -4.09 -0.55 13.74
CA LEU A 110 -4.22 -0.05 12.37
C LEU A 110 -2.86 0.27 11.75
N GLU A 111 -2.01 0.96 12.51
CA GLU A 111 -0.66 1.31 12.07
C GLU A 111 0.18 0.06 11.81
N TRP A 112 0.11 -0.96 12.66
CA TRP A 112 0.75 -2.25 12.41
C TRP A 112 0.22 -2.94 11.15
N VAL A 113 -1.09 -2.93 10.93
CA VAL A 113 -1.69 -3.54 9.73
C VAL A 113 -1.22 -2.83 8.46
N TRP A 114 -1.17 -1.50 8.46
CA TRP A 114 -0.62 -0.75 7.34
C TRP A 114 0.86 -1.01 7.13
N LEU A 115 1.67 -0.96 8.20
CA LEU A 115 3.11 -1.20 8.12
C LEU A 115 3.41 -2.60 7.59
N LEU A 116 2.86 -3.63 8.23
CA LEU A 116 3.12 -5.03 7.85
C LEU A 116 2.53 -5.35 6.48
N GLY A 117 1.32 -4.86 6.16
CA GLY A 117 0.70 -5.08 4.86
C GLY A 117 1.51 -4.46 3.71
N LEU A 118 1.96 -3.22 3.87
CA LEU A 118 2.75 -2.54 2.85
C LEU A 118 4.18 -3.09 2.76
N LEU A 119 4.81 -3.46 3.88
CA LEU A 119 6.11 -4.14 3.87
C LEU A 119 6.00 -5.51 3.19
N TRP A 120 4.95 -6.28 3.49
CA TRP A 120 4.68 -7.55 2.82
C TRP A 120 4.58 -7.36 1.30
N MET A 121 3.82 -6.36 0.85
CA MET A 121 3.74 -6.04 -0.57
C MET A 121 5.12 -5.72 -1.15
N SER A 122 5.92 -4.89 -0.47
CA SER A 122 7.28 -4.56 -0.90
C SER A 122 8.21 -5.77 -0.98
N PHE A 123 8.02 -6.79 -0.15
CA PHE A 123 8.76 -8.05 -0.26
C PHE A 123 8.22 -9.01 -1.32
N SER A 124 6.98 -8.82 -1.79
CA SER A 124 6.39 -9.66 -2.84
C SER A 124 6.75 -9.22 -4.26
N GLY A 125 7.20 -7.98 -4.48
CA GLY A 125 7.53 -7.50 -5.82
C GLY A 125 8.24 -6.14 -5.82
N LEU A 126 9.23 -5.97 -6.69
CA LEU A 126 10.01 -4.73 -6.85
C LEU A 126 9.12 -3.50 -7.06
N ARG A 127 8.04 -3.63 -7.84
CA ARG A 127 7.09 -2.54 -8.10
C ARG A 127 6.40 -1.99 -6.85
N TYR A 128 6.38 -2.75 -5.76
CA TYR A 128 5.74 -2.36 -4.50
C TYR A 128 6.70 -1.77 -3.48
N VAL A 129 8.02 -1.76 -3.74
CA VAL A 129 9.03 -1.22 -2.83
C VAL A 129 8.76 0.24 -2.49
N ILE A 130 8.26 1.02 -3.46
CA ILE A 130 7.91 2.43 -3.24
C ILE A 130 6.88 2.62 -2.12
N TRP A 131 5.89 1.73 -1.99
CA TRP A 131 4.87 1.82 -0.94
C TRP A 131 5.46 1.48 0.43
N GLY A 132 6.38 0.52 0.48
CA GLY A 132 7.18 0.21 1.66
C GLY A 132 8.01 1.40 2.11
N LEU A 133 8.72 2.06 1.18
CA LEU A 133 9.51 3.25 1.49
C LEU A 133 8.66 4.38 2.08
N ILE A 134 7.48 4.64 1.50
CA ILE A 134 6.56 5.67 1.99
C ILE A 134 6.10 5.35 3.42
N ILE A 135 5.66 4.12 3.69
CA ILE A 135 5.19 3.77 5.04
C ILE A 135 6.35 3.75 6.04
N MET A 136 7.52 3.23 5.67
CA MET A 136 8.69 3.22 6.55
C MET A 136 9.14 4.62 6.91
N ALA A 137 9.15 5.55 5.94
CA ALA A 137 9.46 6.95 6.20
C ALA A 137 8.48 7.57 7.20
N ALA A 138 7.17 7.43 6.97
CA ALA A 138 6.15 7.94 7.86
C ALA A 138 6.23 7.32 9.27
N PHE A 139 6.45 6.00 9.36
CA PHE A 139 6.53 5.30 10.63
C PHE A 139 7.78 5.66 11.42
N THR A 140 8.93 5.69 10.75
CA THR A 140 10.21 6.02 11.38
C THR A 140 10.17 7.45 11.93
N ALA A 141 9.64 8.40 11.16
CA ALA A 141 9.46 9.77 11.63
C ALA A 141 8.56 9.86 12.87
N ASN A 142 7.47 9.09 12.92
CA ASN A 142 6.57 9.04 14.07
C ASN A 142 7.17 8.34 15.30
N LEU A 143 8.11 7.41 15.13
CA LEU A 143 8.77 6.71 16.23
C LEU A 143 9.91 7.53 16.85
N LEU A 144 10.51 8.43 16.07
CA LEU A 144 11.62 9.29 16.50
C LEU A 144 11.20 10.67 17.02
N ALA A 145 9.92 11.04 16.84
CA ALA A 145 9.32 12.27 17.38
C ALA A 145 8.90 12.09 18.85
#